data_AF-A0A4R8Y0K1-F1
#
_entry.id   AF-A0A4R8Y0K1-F1
#
_cell.length_a   1.000
_cell.length_b   1.000
_cell.length_c   1.000
_cell.angle_alpha   90.00
_cell.angle_beta   90.00
_cell.angle_gamma   90.00
#
_symmetry.space_group_name_H-M   'P 1'
#
loop_
_entity.id
_entity.type
_entity.pdbx_description
1 polymer ?
#
loop_
_entity_poly.entity_id
_entity_poly.type
_entity_poly.pdbx_seq_one_letter_code
_entity_poly.pdbx_strand_id
1 'polypeptide(L)' 'MSFLTVVLAETGHVALPMPIFVYGVIALVVFAALGFVVWSYRDVANRHQAKAKAYADAHGGARSGH' A
#
# COMPACT_ATOMS: atom_id res chain seq x y z
N MET A 1 34.69 -0.09 36.15
CA MET A 1 33.43 0.20 35.43
C MET A 1 33.71 1.30 34.41
N SER A 2 33.57 1.02 33.13
CA SER A 2 33.93 1.91 32.02
C SER A 2 32.83 2.94 31.75
N PHE A 3 33.18 4.12 31.23
CA PHE A 3 32.18 5.12 30.80
C PHE A 3 31.24 4.56 29.73
N LEU A 4 31.74 3.66 28.88
CA LEU A 4 30.93 2.92 27.90
C LEU A 4 29.86 2.04 28.56
N THR A 5 30.19 1.41 29.69
CA THR A 5 29.21 0.61 30.46
C THR A 5 28.16 1.48 31.13
N VAL A 6 28.47 2.73 31.48
CA VAL A 6 27.49 3.68 32.04
C VAL A 6 26.56 4.19 30.93
N VAL A 7 27.09 4.58 29.78
CA VAL A 7 26.28 5.05 28.63
C VAL A 7 25.33 3.96 28.10
N LEU A 8 25.79 2.70 28.03
CA LEU A 8 24.96 1.57 27.63
C LEU A 8 23.89 1.20 28.67
N ALA A 9 24.14 1.48 29.95
CA ALA A 9 23.14 1.31 31.02
C ALA A 9 22.14 2.49 31.04
N GLU A 10 22.57 3.69 30.66
CA GLU A 10 21.77 4.92 30.55
C GLU A 10 20.89 4.96 29.28
N THR A 11 21.10 4.06 28.30
CA THR A 11 20.05 3.75 27.31
C THR A 11 18.96 2.96 28.02
N GLY A 12 18.29 3.62 28.97
CA GLY A 12 17.19 3.10 29.73
C GLY A 12 16.21 2.51 28.75
N HIS A 13 16.00 1.21 28.87
CA HIS A 13 14.89 0.53 28.26
C HIS A 13 13.62 1.21 28.79
N VAL A 14 13.17 2.29 28.15
CA VAL A 14 11.80 2.75 28.28
C VAL A 14 10.98 1.53 27.91
N ALA A 15 10.32 0.94 28.89
CA ALA A 15 9.52 -0.24 28.67
C ALA A 15 8.46 0.14 27.63
N LEU A 16 8.68 -0.28 26.39
CA LEU A 16 7.71 -0.03 25.35
C LEU A 16 6.44 -0.79 25.77
N PRO A 17 5.24 -0.17 25.63
CA PRO A 17 3.97 -0.83 25.94
C PRO A 17 3.80 -2.16 25.19
N MET A 18 4.52 -2.34 24.09
CA MET A 18 4.52 -3.52 23.25
C MET A 18 5.92 -3.77 22.64
N PRO A 19 6.23 -5.01 22.23
CA PRO A 19 7.51 -5.32 21.58
C PRO A 19 7.77 -4.45 20.34
N ILE A 20 9.04 -4.10 20.08
CA ILE A 20 9.46 -3.24 18.94
C ILE A 20 8.90 -3.71 17.59
N PHE A 21 8.86 -5.01 17.34
CA PHE A 21 8.39 -5.54 16.05
C PHE A 21 6.91 -5.24 15.79
N VAL A 22 6.09 -5.06 16.83
CA VAL A 22 4.64 -4.80 16.71
C VAL A 22 4.38 -3.46 16.03
N TYR A 23 5.20 -2.45 16.29
CA TYR A 23 5.11 -1.16 15.60
C TYR A 23 5.31 -1.31 14.09
N GLY A 24 6.27 -2.14 13.68
CA GLY A 24 6.50 -2.47 12.27
C GLY A 24 5.34 -3.24 11.64
N VAL A 25 4.77 -4.20 12.37
CA VAL A 25 3.58 -4.95 11.93
C VAL A 25 2.38 -4.02 11.75
N ILE A 26 2.12 -3.10 12.70
CA ILE A 26 1.03 -2.12 12.59
C ILE A 26 1.20 -1.27 11.33
N ALA A 27 2.40 -0.74 11.11
CA ALA A 27 2.69 0.04 9.90
C ALA A 27 2.42 -0.77 8.62
N LEU A 28 2.90 -2.03 8.56
CA LEU A 28 2.69 -2.92 7.43
C LEU A 28 1.20 -3.18 7.19
N VAL A 29 0.42 -3.44 8.23
CA VAL A 29 -1.04 -3.65 8.14
C VAL A 29 -1.74 -2.39 7.61
N VAL A 30 -1.38 -1.21 8.10
CA VAL A 30 -1.94 0.07 7.61
C VAL A 30 -1.63 0.27 6.13
N PHE A 31 -0.38 0.09 5.71
CA PHE A 31 0.01 0.22 4.30
C PHE A 31 -0.68 -0.82 3.42
N ALA A 32 -0.79 -2.07 3.88
CA ALA A 32 -1.50 -3.12 3.15
C ALA A 32 -2.98 -2.80 3.00
N ALA A 33 -3.64 -2.29 4.05
CA ALA A 33 -5.03 -1.87 3.99
C ALA A 33 -5.24 -0.71 3.00
N LEU A 34 -4.40 0.32 3.06
CA LEU A 34 -4.45 1.44 2.11
C LEU A 34 -4.17 0.98 0.67
N GLY A 35 -3.18 0.10 0.47
CA GLY A 35 -2.88 -0.49 -0.83
C GLY A 35 -4.06 -1.29 -1.39
N PHE A 36 -4.74 -2.06 -0.53
CA PHE A 36 -5.95 -2.79 -0.91
C PHE A 36 -7.09 -1.87 -1.33
N VAL A 37 -7.30 -0.75 -0.61
CA VAL A 37 -8.30 0.25 -0.97
C VAL A 37 -8.02 0.83 -2.36
N VAL A 38 -6.78 1.25 -2.64
CA VAL A 38 -6.39 1.78 -3.96
C VAL A 38 -6.56 0.72 -5.05
N TRP A 39 -6.18 -0.53 -4.76
CA TRP A 39 -6.33 -1.64 -5.70
C TRP A 39 -7.80 -1.95 -6.01
N SER A 40 -8.68 -1.86 -5.01
CA SER A 40 -10.13 -2.04 -5.19
C SER A 40 -10.71 -1.03 -6.19
N TYR A 41 -10.34 0.24 -6.08
CA TYR A 41 -10.73 1.26 -7.06
C TYR A 41 -10.16 0.98 -8.45
N ARG A 42 -8.90 0.55 -8.53
CA ARG A 42 -8.26 0.19 -9.80
C ARG A 42 -8.93 -1.02 -10.46
N ASP A 43 -9.28 -2.05 -9.69
CA ASP A 43 -9.95 -3.25 -10.18
C ASP A 43 -11.33 -2.91 -10.75
N VAL A 44 -12.10 -2.04 -10.07
CA VAL A 44 -13.38 -1.51 -10.60
C VAL A 44 -13.17 -0.77 -11.92
N ALA A 45 -12.19 0.15 -12.00
CA ALA A 45 -11.91 0.89 -13.23
C ALA A 45 -11.51 -0.04 -14.39
N ASN A 46 -10.73 -1.08 -14.11
CA ASN A 46 -10.29 -2.05 -15.11
C ASN A 46 -11.45 -2.92 -15.64
N ARG A 47 -12.49 -3.15 -14.83
CA ARG A 47 -13.71 -3.88 -15.27
C ARG A 47 -14.61 -3.02 -16.17
N HIS A 48 -14.59 -1.70 -16.03
CA HIS A 48 -15.31 -0.81 -16.94
C HIS A 48 -14.64 -0.64 -18.32
N GLN A 49 -13.33 -0.89 -18.42
CA GLN A 49 -12.60 -0.92 -19.70
C GLN A 49 -13.04 -2.07 -20.60
N ALA A 50 -13.50 -3.20 -20.05
CA ALA A 50 -13.97 -4.34 -20.84
C ALA A 50 -15.19 -3.98 -21.71
N LYS A 51 -16.09 -3.12 -21.20
CA LYS A 51 -17.26 -2.63 -21.96
C LYS A 51 -16.87 -1.55 -22.97
N ALA A 52 -15.93 -0.66 -22.62
CA ALA A 52 -15.42 0.36 -23.53
C ALA A 52 -14.67 -0.25 -24.71
N LYS A 53 -13.85 -1.27 -24.46
CA LYS A 53 -13.15 -2.03 -25.51
C LYS A 53 -14.12 -2.73 -26.45
N ALA A 54 -15.16 -3.40 -25.94
CA ALA A 54 -16.17 -4.03 -26.79
C ALA A 54 -16.93 -3.02 -27.66
N TYR A 55 -17.21 -1.82 -27.14
CA TYR A 55 -17.84 -0.74 -27.92
C TYR A 55 -16.89 -0.18 -29.01
N ALA A 56 -15.60 0.00 -28.68
CA ALA A 56 -14.56 0.45 -29.62
C ALA A 56 -14.27 -0.60 -30.71
N ASP A 57 -14.20 -1.88 -30.35
CA ASP A 57 -14.01 -2.98 -31.31
C ASP A 57 -15.23 -3.12 -32.23
N ALA A 58 -16.45 -2.85 -31.74
CA ALA A 58 -17.68 -2.93 -32.53
C ALA A 58 -17.96 -1.68 -33.40
N HIS A 59 -17.44 -0.50 -33.05
CA HIS A 59 -17.76 0.77 -33.73
C HIS A 59 -16.54 1.52 -34.31
N GLY A 60 -15.32 1.05 -34.09
CA GLY A 60 -14.07 1.68 -34.56
C GLY A 60 -13.77 1.55 -36.06
N GLY A 61 -14.64 0.89 -36.83
CA GLY A 61 -14.44 0.64 -38.27
C GLY A 61 -15.30 1.47 -39.23
N ALA A 62 -16.17 2.38 -38.75
CA ALA A 62 -17.28 2.88 -39.59
C ALA A 62 -17.31 4.40 -39.87
N ARG A 63 -16.24 5.18 -39.67
CA ARG A 63 -16.24 6.60 -40.09
C ARG A 63 -14.85 7.21 -40.33
N SER A 64 -14.24 6.81 -41.46
CA SER A 64 -13.24 7.62 -42.17
C SER A 64 -13.60 7.57 -43.66
N GLY A 65 -14.56 8.39 -44.06
CA GLY A 65 -15.13 8.37 -45.40
C GLY A 65 -16.18 9.45 -45.57
N HIS A 66 -15.73 10.72 -45.55
CA HIS A 66 -16.28 11.84 -46.32
C HIS A 66 -15.34 13.03 -46.19
#